data_AF-A0AAN1NV58-F1
#
_entry.id   AF-A0AAN1NV58-F1
#
_cell.length_a   1.000
_cell.length_b   1.000
_cell.length_c   1.000
_cell.angle_alpha   90.00
_cell.angle_beta   90.00
_cell.angle_gamma   90.00
#
_symmetry.space_group_name_H-M   'P 1'
#
loop_
_entity.id
_entity.type
_entity.pdbx_description
1 polymer ?
#
loop_
_entity_poly.entity_id
_entity_poly.type
_entity_poly.pdbx_seq_one_letter_code
_entity_poly.pdbx_strand_id
1 'polypeptide(L)' 'MGNQILQRPVAVQHNVRELRLAAGLSQEIAAERFDLSQRVWQTKEASKNPALLSQGEYELLMLLAGEHPHYELVPKLKK' A
#
# COMPACT_ATOMS: atom_id res chain seq x y z
N MET A 1 3.50 -4.80 28.92
CA MET A 1 2.29 -4.17 28.36
C MET A 1 2.28 -4.47 26.87
N GLY A 2 1.40 -5.38 26.43
CA GLY A 2 1.38 -5.84 25.04
C GLY A 2 0.84 -4.74 24.13
N ASN A 3 1.59 -4.36 23.10
CA ASN A 3 1.13 -3.45 22.03
C ASN A 3 -0.02 -4.12 21.25
N GLN A 4 -1.25 -3.99 21.74
CA GLN A 4 -2.47 -4.50 21.11
C GLN A 4 -2.99 -3.59 19.96
N ILE A 5 -2.14 -2.78 19.32
CA ILE A 5 -2.60 -1.75 18.36
C ILE A 5 -2.93 -2.34 16.95
N LEU A 6 -2.58 -3.59 16.65
CA LEU A 6 -2.82 -4.20 15.33
C LEU A 6 -4.04 -5.14 15.28
N GLN A 7 -5.14 -4.84 16.00
CA GLN A 7 -6.25 -5.80 16.10
C GLN A 7 -7.20 -5.89 14.88
N ARG A 8 -6.96 -5.17 13.79
CA ARG A 8 -7.75 -5.36 12.55
C ARG A 8 -6.87 -5.24 11.31
N PRO A 9 -6.10 -6.28 10.95
CA PRO A 9 -5.43 -6.32 9.67
C PRO A 9 -6.46 -6.16 8.55
N VAL A 10 -6.23 -5.23 7.63
CA VAL A 10 -7.11 -5.04 6.47
C VAL A 10 -6.90 -6.22 5.53
N ALA A 11 -7.97 -6.89 5.09
CA ALA A 11 -7.83 -7.99 4.15
C ALA A 11 -7.14 -7.51 2.86
N VAL A 12 -6.03 -8.15 2.50
CA VAL A 12 -5.29 -7.83 1.27
C VAL A 12 -6.14 -8.18 0.07
N GLN A 13 -6.27 -7.23 -0.86
CA GLN A 13 -7.03 -7.39 -2.09
C GLN A 13 -6.13 -7.21 -3.33
N HIS A 14 -6.69 -7.47 -4.51
CA HIS A 14 -6.00 -7.37 -5.79
C HIS A 14 -6.15 -5.99 -6.45
N ASN A 15 -6.59 -4.97 -5.73
CA ASN A 15 -6.83 -3.60 -6.19
C ASN A 15 -5.57 -2.72 -6.17
N VAL A 16 -4.36 -3.31 -6.23
CA VAL A 16 -3.07 -2.61 -6.13
C VAL A 16 -2.96 -1.46 -7.15
N ARG A 17 -3.46 -1.67 -8.38
CA ARG A 17 -3.46 -0.65 -9.43
C ARG A 17 -4.34 0.55 -9.08
N GLU A 18 -5.52 0.32 -8.53
CA GLU A 18 -6.48 1.37 -8.17
C GLU A 18 -5.91 2.21 -7.03
N LEU A 19 -5.41 1.55 -5.98
CA LEU A 19 -4.77 2.21 -4.86
C LEU A 19 -3.54 3.01 -5.28
N ARG A 20 -2.72 2.50 -6.22
CA ARG A 20 -1.58 3.26 -6.75
C ARG A 20 -2.03 4.56 -7.42
N LEU A 21 -3.08 4.48 -8.25
CA LEU A 21 -3.61 5.64 -8.96
C LEU A 21 -4.23 6.65 -7.98
N ALA A 22 -4.96 6.18 -6.97
CA ALA A 22 -5.50 7.01 -5.89
C ALA A 22 -4.39 7.71 -5.08
N ALA A 23 -3.26 7.02 -4.84
CA ALA A 23 -2.06 7.58 -4.23
C ALA A 23 -1.29 8.56 -5.14
N GLY A 24 -1.71 8.74 -6.40
CA GLY A 24 -1.05 9.63 -7.36
C GLY A 24 0.35 9.16 -7.80
N LEU A 25 0.66 7.87 -7.69
CA LEU A 25 1.98 7.32 -7.99
C LEU A 25 2.05 6.75 -9.41
N SER A 26 3.17 6.96 -10.10
CA SER A 26 3.54 6.17 -11.28
C SER A 26 3.98 4.77 -10.85
N GLN A 27 4.03 3.81 -11.78
CA GLN A 27 4.53 2.46 -11.47
C GLN A 27 5.99 2.48 -11.00
N GLU A 28 6.82 3.38 -11.52
CA GLU A 28 8.24 3.52 -11.16
C GLU A 28 8.40 4.06 -9.75
N ILE A 29 7.70 5.15 -9.43
CA ILE A 29 7.73 5.75 -8.09
C ILE A 29 7.13 4.81 -7.05
N ALA A 30 6.08 4.07 -7.41
CA ALA A 30 5.54 3.04 -6.53
C ALA A 30 6.55 1.92 -6.31
N ALA A 31 7.19 1.38 -7.36
CA ALA A 31 8.21 0.36 -7.20
C ALA A 31 9.36 0.83 -6.29
N GLU A 32 9.89 2.04 -6.52
CA GLU A 32 10.94 2.65 -5.69
C GLU A 32 10.50 2.81 -4.22
N ARG A 33 9.28 3.32 -3.99
CA ARG A 33 8.76 3.55 -2.63
C ARG A 33 8.58 2.27 -1.81
N PHE A 34 8.41 1.14 -2.50
CA PHE A 34 8.26 -0.18 -1.91
C PHE A 34 9.54 -1.02 -1.97
N ASP A 35 10.67 -0.44 -2.41
CA ASP A 35 11.95 -1.13 -2.59
C ASP A 35 11.85 -2.37 -3.51
N LEU A 36 11.04 -2.25 -4.57
CA LEU A 36 10.80 -3.26 -5.57
C LEU A 36 11.31 -2.80 -6.94
N SER A 37 11.62 -3.76 -7.82
CA SER A 37 11.79 -3.43 -9.25
C SER A 37 10.44 -3.13 -9.90
N GLN A 38 10.42 -2.27 -10.92
CA GLN A 38 9.21 -1.96 -11.69
C GLN A 38 8.54 -3.22 -12.26
N ARG A 39 9.33 -4.22 -12.66
CA ARG A 39 8.81 -5.52 -13.12
C ARG A 39 8.06 -6.26 -12.01
N VAL A 40 8.60 -6.28 -10.79
CA VAL A 40 7.91 -6.91 -9.64
C VAL A 40 6.64 -6.13 -9.30
N TRP A 41 6.65 -4.79 -9.37
CA TRP A 41 5.44 -4.01 -9.19
C TRP A 41 4.36 -4.35 -10.21
N GLN A 42 4.72 -4.47 -11.49
CA GLN A 42 3.79 -4.83 -12.56
C GLN A 42 3.15 -6.22 -12.36
N THR A 43 3.85 -7.18 -11.75
CA THR A 43 3.23 -8.48 -11.43
C THR A 43 2.23 -8.40 -10.28
N LYS A 44 2.34 -7.41 -9.39
CA LYS A 44 1.32 -7.12 -8.36
C LYS A 44 0.04 -6.53 -8.99
N GLU A 45 0.18 -5.76 -10.06
CA GLU A 45 -0.95 -5.14 -10.79
C GLU A 45 -1.54 -6.01 -11.92
N ALA A 46 -0.96 -7.18 -12.17
CA ALA A 46 -1.34 -8.02 -13.30
C ALA A 46 -2.79 -8.53 -13.16
N SER A 47 -3.57 -8.43 -14.24
CA SER A 47 -4.95 -8.94 -14.26
C SER A 47 -5.05 -10.46 -14.13
N LYS A 48 -3.96 -11.19 -14.41
CA LYS A 48 -3.90 -12.67 -14.35
C LYS A 48 -2.85 -13.09 -13.32
N ASN A 49 -3.29 -13.84 -12.31
CA ASN A 49 -2.46 -14.31 -11.19
C ASN A 49 -1.60 -13.20 -10.56
N PRO A 50 -2.22 -12.10 -10.09
CA PRO A 50 -1.49 -11.03 -9.40
C PRO A 50 -0.76 -11.59 -8.19
N ALA A 51 0.52 -11.24 -8.07
CA ALA A 51 1.23 -11.46 -6.82
C ALA A 51 0.65 -10.51 -5.76
N LEU A 52 0.40 -11.02 -4.55
CA LEU A 52 -0.11 -10.19 -3.47
C LEU A 52 0.99 -9.34 -2.85
N LEU A 53 0.67 -8.10 -2.49
CA LEU A 53 1.48 -7.35 -1.53
C LEU A 53 1.44 -8.07 -0.17
N SER A 54 2.52 -7.97 0.59
CA SER A 54 2.47 -8.31 2.00
C SER A 54 1.49 -7.40 2.74
N GLN A 55 1.04 -7.82 3.92
CA GLN A 55 0.10 -7.05 4.74
C GLN A 55 0.55 -5.60 4.95
N GLY A 56 1.80 -5.40 5.35
CA GLY A 56 2.33 -4.06 5.64
C GLY A 56 2.47 -3.19 4.38
N GLU A 57 2.86 -3.79 3.24
CA GLU A 57 2.91 -3.06 1.98
C GLU A 57 1.50 -2.64 1.53
N TYR A 58 0.52 -3.53 1.64
CA TYR A 58 -0.85 -3.22 1.28
C TYR A 58 -1.43 -2.09 2.15
N GLU A 59 -1.28 -2.18 3.46
CA GLU A 59 -1.74 -1.14 4.39
C GLU A 59 -1.02 0.20 4.15
N LEU A 60 0.28 0.18 3.86
CA LEU A 60 1.02 1.38 3.49
C LEU A 60 0.48 2.00 2.18
N LEU A 61 0.18 1.18 1.16
CA LEU A 61 -0.37 1.69 -0.09
C LEU A 61 -1.76 2.31 0.12
N MET A 62 -2.62 1.68 0.94
CA MET A 62 -3.92 2.24 1.33
C MET A 62 -3.77 3.57 2.08
N LEU A 63 -2.78 3.68 2.97
CA LEU A 63 -2.48 4.92 3.69
C LEU A 63 -2.06 6.05 2.73
N LEU A 64 -1.23 5.73 1.74
CA LEU A 64 -0.80 6.69 0.71
C LEU A 64 -1.95 7.09 -0.21
N ALA A 65 -2.89 6.17 -0.48
CA ALA A 65 -4.10 6.42 -1.23
C ALA A 65 -5.17 7.20 -0.43
N GLY A 66 -5.02 7.30 0.89
CA GLY A 66 -6.05 7.86 1.77
C GLY A 66 -7.29 6.96 1.93
N GLU A 67 -7.20 5.68 1.57
CA GLU A 67 -8.31 4.72 1.59
C GLU A 67 -8.26 3.77 2.78
N HIS A 68 -7.27 3.90 3.67
CA HIS A 68 -7.12 3.01 4.81
C HIS A 68 -8.28 3.17 5.81
N PRO A 69 -9.03 2.10 6.15
CA PRO A 69 -10.30 2.19 6.88
C PRO A 69 -10.17 2.61 8.35
N HIS A 70 -8.96 2.59 8.89
CA HIS A 70 -8.69 2.81 10.32
C HIS A 70 -7.69 3.92 10.61
N TYR A 71 -6.93 4.38 9.61
CA TYR A 71 -5.79 5.25 9.81
C TYR A 71 -5.66 6.20 8.63
N GLU A 72 -5.12 7.38 8.86
CA GLU A 72 -4.85 8.39 7.83
C GLU A 72 -3.44 8.98 8.03
N LEU A 73 -2.80 9.38 6.93
CA LEU A 73 -1.52 10.07 6.99
C LEU A 73 -1.74 11.56 7.23
N VAL A 74 -1.27 12.05 8.37
CA VAL A 74 -1.28 13.48 8.70
C VAL A 74 0.12 14.08 8.60
N PRO A 75 0.27 15.31 8.08
CA PRO A 75 1.54 16.01 8.09
C PRO A 75 2.09 16.11 9.51
N LYS A 76 3.37 15.81 9.70
CA LYS A 76 4.04 16.04 10.96
C LYS A 76 4.17 17.55 11.17
N LEU A 77 3.45 18.10 12.14
CA LEU A 77 3.64 19.46 12.62
C LEU A 77 5.10 19.60 13.10
N LYS A 78 5.86 20.49 12.46
CA LYS A 78 7.20 20.86 12.94
C LYS A 78 6.99 21.57 14.30
N LYS A 79 7.56 21.00 15.36
CA LYS A 79 7.67 21.66 16.67
C LYS A 79 8.75 22.72 16.64
#